data_AF-A0A1A8WRQ7-F1
#
_entry.id   AF-A0A1A8WRQ7-F1
#
_cell.length_a   1.000
_cell.length_b   1.000
_cell.length_c   1.000
_cell.angle_alpha   90.00
_cell.angle_beta   90.00
_cell.angle_gamma   90.00
#
_symmetry.space_group_name_H-M   'P 1'
#
loop_
_entity.id
_entity.type
_entity.pdbx_description
1 polymer ?
#
loop_
_entity_poly.entity_id
_entity_poly.type
_entity_poly.pdbx_seq_one_letter_code
_entity_poly.pdbx_strand_id
1 'polypeptide(L)'
;MEATIPRVTRFSHVPSHKFNEKLNAPVEENKYSEYSFKINDLIYEYPWVEEIFKKLGRNITVTKDENKDDHFNKKRCFDLNFWLYSQVYNKSESIGDNKKIEEIIVKLQGIWKSICDEKFTGQNDVCCPDYNLYNNITYLNEMKDLFDFIEDFEIIKKEVIKDTYNSCLKYLEYLRERVPLYYPWITSCNMEEGATCKRYIKDYDNYDPENVLYSLNYFTLLVTYLLYPCYKEIVNIFVDAKELSQRSEKVYNNNNLKFEGSIMMIFVLYKFTPFGKFILLTRARIKRKIQSKLNYEDIKLINEYDDLIENKRKEKMYSILYSSLSDGLDDSDEDYLLH
;
A
#
# COMPACT_ATOMS: atom_id res chain seq x y z
N MET A 1 3.76 -23.63 23.12
CA MET A 1 2.80 -23.71 21.99
C MET A 1 1.92 -22.49 22.07
N GLU A 2 2.33 -21.40 21.42
CA GLU A 2 1.42 -20.26 21.21
C GLU A 2 0.41 -20.68 20.14
N ALA A 3 -0.87 -20.69 20.53
CA ALA A 3 -1.95 -20.94 19.60
C ALA A 3 -2.00 -19.80 18.58
N THR A 4 -1.75 -20.10 17.31
CA THR A 4 -1.85 -19.15 16.22
C THR A 4 -3.30 -18.69 16.09
N ILE A 5 -3.58 -17.48 16.59
CA ILE A 5 -4.89 -16.84 16.49
C ILE A 5 -5.23 -16.67 14.99
N PRO A 6 -6.39 -17.18 14.49
CA PRO A 6 -6.78 -17.09 13.09
C PRO A 6 -6.82 -15.64 12.59
N ARG A 7 -6.44 -15.42 11.32
CA ARG A 7 -6.41 -14.11 10.64
C ARG A 7 -7.69 -13.27 10.84
N VAL A 8 -8.84 -13.94 10.99
CA VAL A 8 -10.17 -13.34 11.22
C VAL A 8 -10.31 -12.63 12.57
N THR A 9 -9.53 -12.96 13.59
CA THR A 9 -9.72 -12.40 14.96
C THR A 9 -8.73 -11.31 15.35
N ARG A 10 -7.68 -11.10 14.55
CA ARG A 10 -6.53 -10.24 14.92
C ARG A 10 -6.82 -8.73 14.80
N PHE A 11 -7.80 -8.33 13.99
CA PHE A 11 -8.06 -6.91 13.67
C PHE A 11 -9.51 -6.49 13.91
N SER A 12 -10.23 -7.14 14.82
CA SER A 12 -11.68 -6.90 15.05
C SER A 12 -12.08 -5.48 15.46
N HIS A 13 -11.12 -4.65 15.85
CA HIS A 13 -11.38 -3.30 16.30
C HIS A 13 -11.42 -2.26 15.15
N VAL A 14 -10.81 -2.55 13.99
CA VAL A 14 -10.70 -1.59 12.89
C VAL A 14 -11.97 -1.52 12.04
N PRO A 15 -12.29 -0.37 11.42
CA PRO A 15 -13.51 -0.18 10.64
C PRO A 15 -13.72 -1.21 9.52
N SER A 16 -12.68 -1.49 8.73
CA SER A 16 -12.77 -2.38 7.57
C SER A 16 -13.20 -3.80 7.96
N HIS A 17 -12.67 -4.29 9.09
CA HIS A 17 -12.98 -5.59 9.64
C HIS A 17 -14.44 -5.66 10.10
N LYS A 18 -14.89 -4.67 10.89
CA LYS A 18 -16.28 -4.58 11.36
C LYS A 18 -17.27 -4.56 10.21
N PHE A 19 -16.95 -3.86 9.12
CA PHE A 19 -17.80 -3.85 7.93
C PHE A 19 -17.84 -5.23 7.26
N ASN A 20 -16.69 -5.90 7.12
CA ASN A 20 -16.63 -7.25 6.58
C ASN A 20 -17.41 -8.27 7.44
N GLU A 21 -17.38 -8.16 8.77
CA GLU A 21 -18.23 -8.98 9.65
C GLU A 21 -19.70 -8.78 9.36
N LYS A 22 -20.13 -7.52 9.18
CA LYS A 22 -21.52 -7.23 8.81
C LYS A 22 -21.89 -7.93 7.50
N LEU A 23 -21.08 -7.85 6.44
CA LEU A 23 -21.37 -8.51 5.16
C LEU A 23 -21.52 -10.04 5.28
N ASN A 24 -20.86 -10.66 6.25
CA ASN A 24 -20.86 -12.11 6.46
C ASN A 24 -21.84 -12.59 7.55
N ALA A 25 -22.49 -11.67 8.27
CA ALA A 25 -23.46 -12.03 9.30
C ALA A 25 -24.56 -12.97 8.75
N PRO A 26 -25.11 -13.86 9.61
CA PRO A 26 -26.17 -14.78 9.20
C PRO A 26 -27.41 -14.03 8.72
N VAL A 27 -28.17 -14.67 7.85
CA VAL A 27 -29.41 -14.13 7.28
C VAL A 27 -30.46 -15.23 7.19
N GLU A 28 -31.67 -14.92 7.63
CA GLU A 28 -32.82 -15.83 7.54
C GLU A 28 -33.79 -15.38 6.45
N GLU A 29 -34.07 -14.07 6.39
CA GLU A 29 -35.01 -13.49 5.45
C GLU A 29 -34.39 -13.30 4.05
N ASN A 30 -35.11 -13.76 3.03
CA ASN A 30 -34.79 -13.45 1.64
C ASN A 30 -35.50 -12.18 1.18
N LYS A 31 -34.85 -11.02 1.38
CA LYS A 31 -35.41 -9.70 1.05
C LYS A 31 -35.87 -9.54 -0.40
N TYR A 32 -35.25 -10.27 -1.33
CA TYR A 32 -35.55 -10.21 -2.76
C TYR A 32 -36.00 -11.58 -3.28
N SER A 33 -36.78 -12.30 -2.48
CA SER A 33 -37.30 -13.63 -2.82
C SER A 33 -38.05 -13.69 -4.15
N GLU A 34 -38.64 -12.59 -4.60
CA GLU A 34 -39.30 -12.49 -5.89
C GLU A 34 -38.36 -12.69 -7.08
N TYR A 35 -37.04 -12.58 -6.89
CA TYR A 35 -36.03 -12.86 -7.93
C TYR A 35 -35.45 -14.27 -7.85
N SER A 36 -35.76 -15.07 -6.82
CA SER A 36 -35.18 -16.40 -6.61
C SER A 36 -35.42 -17.34 -7.79
N PHE A 37 -36.53 -17.21 -8.51
CA PHE A 37 -36.81 -18.05 -9.68
C PHE A 37 -35.74 -17.93 -10.77
N LYS A 38 -35.02 -16.80 -10.85
CA LYS A 38 -33.94 -16.56 -11.84
C LYS A 38 -32.66 -17.35 -11.54
N ILE A 39 -32.52 -17.92 -10.33
CA ILE A 39 -31.37 -18.76 -9.91
C ILE A 39 -31.78 -20.19 -9.51
N ASN A 40 -33.03 -20.62 -9.74
CA ASN A 40 -33.49 -21.94 -9.28
C ASN A 40 -32.64 -23.10 -9.82
N ASP A 41 -32.21 -23.02 -11.09
CA ASP A 41 -31.31 -24.00 -11.70
C ASP A 41 -29.93 -24.00 -11.03
N LEU A 42 -29.37 -22.82 -10.71
CA LEU A 42 -28.12 -22.72 -9.96
C LEU A 42 -28.26 -23.26 -8.54
N ILE A 43 -29.38 -23.01 -7.86
CA ILE A 43 -29.63 -23.53 -6.51
C ILE A 43 -29.73 -25.07 -6.55
N TYR A 44 -30.36 -25.62 -7.59
CA TYR A 44 -30.46 -27.07 -7.75
C TYR A 44 -29.10 -27.74 -7.91
N GLU A 45 -28.20 -27.15 -8.72
CA GLU A 45 -26.83 -27.67 -8.90
C GLU A 45 -25.93 -27.35 -7.69
N TYR A 46 -26.10 -26.17 -7.09
CA TYR A 46 -25.28 -25.60 -6.03
C TYR A 46 -26.14 -25.02 -4.90
N PRO A 47 -26.59 -25.83 -3.93
CA PRO A 47 -27.50 -25.37 -2.86
C PRO A 47 -26.99 -24.19 -2.04
N TRP A 48 -25.67 -24.02 -1.92
CA TRP A 48 -25.04 -22.89 -1.23
C TRP A 48 -25.30 -21.52 -1.91
N VAL A 49 -25.71 -21.52 -3.18
CA VAL A 49 -26.07 -20.29 -3.92
C VAL A 49 -27.25 -19.59 -3.26
N GLU A 50 -28.18 -20.35 -2.67
CA GLU A 50 -29.34 -19.77 -1.99
C GLU A 50 -28.90 -18.88 -0.80
N GLU A 51 -27.93 -19.34 -0.01
CA GLU A 51 -27.40 -18.58 1.12
C GLU A 51 -26.69 -17.31 0.66
N ILE A 52 -25.86 -17.40 -0.40
CA ILE A 52 -25.18 -16.23 -0.98
C ILE A 52 -26.22 -15.22 -1.50
N PHE A 53 -27.27 -15.67 -2.17
CA PHE A 53 -28.31 -14.80 -2.69
C PHE A 53 -29.06 -14.05 -1.57
N LYS A 54 -29.44 -14.75 -0.50
CA LYS A 54 -30.04 -14.12 0.69
C LYS A 54 -29.12 -13.07 1.30
N LYS A 55 -27.84 -13.40 1.49
CA LYS A 55 -26.85 -12.48 2.05
C LYS A 55 -26.63 -11.28 1.14
N LEU A 56 -26.57 -11.48 -0.18
CA LEU A 56 -26.43 -10.42 -1.16
C LEU A 56 -27.58 -9.42 -1.05
N GLY A 57 -28.83 -9.89 -0.99
CA GLY A 57 -30.00 -9.03 -0.85
C GLY A 57 -29.96 -8.15 0.39
N ARG A 58 -29.58 -8.74 1.54
CA ARG A 58 -29.35 -8.01 2.78
C ARG A 58 -28.19 -7.02 2.63
N ASN A 59 -27.07 -7.45 2.05
CA ASN A 59 -25.85 -6.66 1.92
C ASN A 59 -26.03 -5.42 1.04
N ILE A 60 -26.85 -5.48 -0.02
CA ILE A 60 -27.24 -4.30 -0.81
C ILE A 60 -27.82 -3.20 0.09
N THR A 61 -28.60 -3.58 1.11
CA THR A 61 -29.19 -2.63 2.07
C THR A 61 -28.15 -2.12 3.07
N VAL A 62 -27.36 -3.03 3.67
CA VAL A 62 -26.31 -2.66 4.63
C VAL A 62 -25.33 -1.66 4.03
N THR A 63 -24.88 -1.91 2.80
CA THR A 63 -23.93 -1.04 2.11
C THR A 63 -24.55 0.33 1.82
N LYS A 64 -25.83 0.39 1.45
CA LYS A 64 -26.55 1.65 1.26
C LYS A 64 -26.70 2.44 2.57
N ASP A 65 -27.07 1.78 3.67
CA ASP A 65 -27.32 2.45 4.95
C ASP A 65 -26.03 3.01 5.58
N GLU A 66 -24.89 2.38 5.29
CA GLU A 66 -23.57 2.83 5.70
C GLU A 66 -22.92 3.81 4.73
N ASN A 67 -23.55 4.08 3.59
CA ASN A 67 -23.07 5.00 2.56
C ASN A 67 -23.24 6.50 2.94
N LYS A 68 -23.20 6.82 4.23
CA LYS A 68 -23.49 8.15 4.78
C LYS A 68 -22.24 9.05 4.89
N ASP A 69 -21.04 8.50 4.73
CA ASP A 69 -19.78 9.22 4.78
C ASP A 69 -19.11 9.26 3.39
N ASP A 70 -19.06 10.44 2.76
CA ASP A 70 -18.69 10.60 1.34
C ASP A 70 -17.29 10.09 0.98
N HIS A 71 -16.42 9.89 1.97
CA HIS A 71 -15.02 9.51 1.73
C HIS A 71 -14.84 8.02 1.35
N PHE A 72 -15.64 7.11 1.91
CA PHE A 72 -15.51 5.66 1.69
C PHE A 72 -16.69 5.03 0.99
N ASN A 73 -17.65 5.83 0.54
CA ASN A 73 -18.85 5.34 -0.12
C ASN A 73 -18.58 4.45 -1.34
N LYS A 74 -17.66 4.86 -2.20
CA LYS A 74 -17.28 4.05 -3.36
C LYS A 74 -16.58 2.76 -2.94
N LYS A 75 -15.73 2.82 -1.91
CA LYS A 75 -15.07 1.64 -1.30
C LYS A 75 -16.09 0.63 -0.77
N ARG A 76 -17.20 1.09 -0.18
CA ARG A 76 -18.30 0.21 0.24
C ARG A 76 -18.91 -0.57 -0.92
N CYS A 77 -19.03 0.05 -2.09
CA CYS A 77 -19.46 -0.66 -3.31
C CYS A 77 -18.41 -1.67 -3.80
N PHE A 78 -17.11 -1.34 -3.70
CA PHE A 78 -16.05 -2.32 -3.95
C PHE A 78 -16.15 -3.50 -3.00
N ASP A 79 -16.29 -3.27 -1.69
CA ASP A 79 -16.38 -4.33 -0.69
C ASP A 79 -17.52 -5.31 -0.98
N LEU A 80 -18.70 -4.79 -1.39
CA LEU A 80 -19.84 -5.63 -1.74
C LEU A 80 -19.58 -6.45 -3.02
N ASN A 81 -19.00 -5.83 -4.05
CA ASN A 81 -18.61 -6.54 -5.26
C ASN A 81 -17.58 -7.62 -4.93
N PHE A 82 -16.45 -7.25 -4.31
CA PHE A 82 -15.42 -8.17 -3.82
C PHE A 82 -16.02 -9.33 -3.01
N TRP A 83 -16.93 -9.02 -2.08
CA TRP A 83 -17.56 -10.01 -1.23
C TRP A 83 -18.24 -11.11 -2.07
N LEU A 84 -19.03 -10.75 -3.09
CA LEU A 84 -19.67 -11.72 -3.98
C LEU A 84 -18.64 -12.65 -4.64
N TYR A 85 -17.57 -12.09 -5.22
CA TYR A 85 -16.50 -12.88 -5.83
C TYR A 85 -15.88 -13.82 -4.78
N SER A 86 -15.53 -13.30 -3.60
CA SER A 86 -14.91 -14.09 -2.53
C SER A 86 -15.78 -15.27 -2.07
N GLN A 87 -17.10 -15.08 -1.96
CA GLN A 87 -18.01 -16.14 -1.55
C GLN A 87 -18.07 -17.28 -2.57
N VAL A 88 -18.08 -16.95 -3.87
CA VAL A 88 -18.10 -17.96 -4.94
C VAL A 88 -16.74 -18.64 -5.08
N TYR A 89 -15.64 -17.89 -5.06
CA TYR A 89 -14.28 -18.45 -5.13
C TYR A 89 -13.93 -19.35 -3.94
N ASN A 90 -14.47 -19.08 -2.74
CA ASN A 90 -14.34 -19.97 -1.58
C ASN A 90 -15.04 -21.32 -1.78
N LYS A 91 -15.86 -21.48 -2.82
CA LYS A 91 -16.48 -22.74 -3.24
C LYS A 91 -15.75 -23.39 -4.42
N SER A 92 -14.60 -22.87 -4.83
CA SER A 92 -13.84 -23.33 -6.01
C SER A 92 -13.56 -24.84 -6.00
N GLU A 93 -13.15 -25.41 -4.86
CA GLU A 93 -12.93 -26.87 -4.74
C GLU A 93 -14.19 -27.68 -5.06
N SER A 94 -15.36 -27.21 -4.63
CA SER A 94 -16.64 -27.89 -4.90
C SER A 94 -17.14 -27.71 -6.35
N ILE A 95 -16.67 -26.67 -7.04
CA ILE A 95 -17.06 -26.36 -8.41
C ILE A 95 -16.13 -27.05 -9.41
N GLY A 96 -14.82 -27.10 -9.10
CA GLY A 96 -13.79 -27.79 -9.89
C GLY A 96 -13.44 -27.15 -11.24
N ASP A 97 -14.19 -26.15 -11.70
CA ASP A 97 -14.03 -25.50 -13.01
C ASP A 97 -14.10 -23.96 -12.90
N ASN A 98 -13.03 -23.29 -13.30
CA ASN A 98 -12.93 -21.83 -13.31
C ASN A 98 -13.98 -21.16 -14.20
N LYS A 99 -14.37 -21.81 -15.31
CA LYS A 99 -15.39 -21.27 -16.21
C LYS A 99 -16.76 -21.28 -15.53
N LYS A 100 -17.08 -22.35 -14.81
CA LYS A 100 -18.32 -22.43 -14.02
C LYS A 100 -18.35 -21.40 -12.88
N ILE A 101 -17.22 -21.14 -12.23
CA ILE A 101 -17.10 -20.06 -11.23
C ILE A 101 -17.51 -18.71 -11.85
N GLU A 102 -16.97 -18.39 -13.02
CA GLU A 102 -17.30 -17.17 -13.75
C GLU A 102 -18.78 -17.12 -14.16
N GLU A 103 -19.33 -18.21 -14.68
CA GLU A 103 -20.75 -18.31 -15.06
C GLU A 103 -21.69 -18.06 -13.85
N ILE A 104 -21.36 -18.61 -12.67
CA ILE A 104 -22.11 -18.37 -11.44
C ILE A 104 -22.05 -16.89 -11.03
N ILE A 105 -20.85 -16.29 -11.05
CA ILE A 105 -20.67 -14.86 -10.71
C ILE A 105 -21.49 -13.98 -11.65
N VAL A 106 -21.38 -14.18 -12.97
CA VAL A 106 -22.09 -13.41 -13.99
C VAL A 106 -23.61 -13.50 -13.78
N LYS A 107 -24.12 -14.70 -13.48
CA LYS A 107 -25.55 -14.90 -13.25
C LYS A 107 -26.04 -14.21 -11.98
N LEU A 108 -25.28 -14.29 -10.88
CA LEU A 108 -25.59 -13.58 -9.64
C LEU A 108 -25.54 -12.05 -9.84
N GLN A 109 -24.54 -11.54 -10.56
CA GLN A 109 -24.45 -10.12 -10.94
C GLN A 109 -25.63 -9.67 -11.80
N GLY A 110 -26.08 -10.47 -12.77
CA GLY A 110 -27.24 -10.14 -13.61
C GLY A 110 -28.53 -9.96 -12.80
N ILE A 111 -28.73 -10.78 -11.76
CA ILE A 111 -29.90 -10.68 -10.89
C ILE A 111 -29.76 -9.49 -9.93
N TRP A 112 -28.57 -9.27 -9.36
CA TRP A 112 -28.29 -8.06 -8.60
C TRP A 112 -28.56 -6.80 -9.42
N LYS A 113 -28.14 -6.76 -10.68
CA LYS A 113 -28.49 -5.65 -11.59
C LYS A 113 -29.99 -5.48 -11.75
N SER A 114 -30.75 -6.58 -11.93
CA SER A 114 -32.21 -6.49 -12.01
C SER A 114 -32.81 -5.85 -10.74
N ILE A 115 -32.31 -6.24 -9.56
CA ILE A 115 -32.74 -5.65 -8.28
C ILE A 115 -32.43 -4.15 -8.24
N CYS A 116 -31.20 -3.77 -8.63
CA CYS A 116 -30.79 -2.37 -8.73
C CYS A 116 -31.72 -1.56 -9.66
N ASP A 117 -31.90 -2.04 -10.88
CA ASP A 117 -32.64 -1.33 -11.92
C ASP A 117 -34.12 -1.18 -11.56
N GLU A 118 -34.74 -2.19 -10.94
CA GLU A 118 -36.18 -2.24 -10.64
C GLU A 118 -36.56 -1.64 -9.27
N LYS A 119 -35.71 -1.77 -8.23
CA LYS A 119 -36.03 -1.34 -6.86
C LYS A 119 -35.35 -0.02 -6.47
N PHE A 120 -34.29 0.34 -7.17
CA PHE A 120 -33.42 1.46 -6.81
C PHE A 120 -33.25 2.47 -7.95
N THR A 121 -34.17 2.51 -8.91
CA THR A 121 -34.14 3.45 -10.03
C THR A 121 -33.97 4.89 -9.55
N GLY A 122 -32.94 5.58 -10.06
CA GLY A 122 -32.64 6.98 -9.74
C GLY A 122 -31.94 7.20 -8.39
N GLN A 123 -31.57 6.15 -7.65
CA GLN A 123 -30.82 6.24 -6.40
C GLN A 123 -29.32 6.05 -6.67
N ASN A 124 -28.50 7.05 -6.33
CA ASN A 124 -27.06 7.06 -6.59
C ASN A 124 -26.22 6.52 -5.43
N ASP A 125 -26.83 6.24 -4.28
CA ASP A 125 -26.21 5.73 -3.06
C ASP A 125 -26.26 4.19 -2.96
N VAL A 126 -26.87 3.52 -3.95
CA VAL A 126 -27.00 2.07 -3.98
C VAL A 126 -25.82 1.47 -4.75
N CYS A 127 -25.17 0.49 -4.12
CA CYS A 127 -24.11 -0.25 -4.77
C CYS A 127 -24.70 -1.31 -5.70
N CYS A 128 -24.37 -1.20 -6.98
CA CYS A 128 -24.76 -2.11 -8.04
C CYS A 128 -23.54 -2.89 -8.55
N PRO A 129 -23.74 -4.00 -9.28
CA PRO A 129 -22.63 -4.81 -9.75
C PRO A 129 -21.71 -4.01 -10.67
N ASP A 130 -20.41 -4.08 -10.41
CA ASP A 130 -19.37 -3.50 -11.25
C ASP A 130 -18.84 -4.57 -12.21
N TYR A 131 -19.37 -4.57 -13.43
CA TYR A 131 -18.92 -5.48 -14.49
C TYR A 131 -17.51 -5.16 -15.01
N ASN A 132 -16.95 -4.00 -14.67
CA ASN A 132 -15.58 -3.62 -15.02
C ASN A 132 -14.58 -4.01 -13.91
N LEU A 133 -15.02 -4.77 -12.91
CA LEU A 133 -14.14 -5.30 -11.89
C LEU A 133 -13.39 -6.53 -12.43
N TYR A 134 -12.07 -6.52 -12.30
CA TYR A 134 -11.23 -7.61 -12.79
C TYR A 134 -11.59 -8.94 -12.11
N ASN A 135 -11.93 -9.95 -12.92
CA ASN A 135 -12.25 -11.30 -12.46
C ASN A 135 -10.97 -12.13 -12.14
N ASN A 136 -10.10 -11.59 -11.29
CA ASN A 136 -8.90 -12.26 -10.80
C ASN A 136 -8.88 -12.16 -9.27
N ILE A 137 -9.17 -13.26 -8.58
CA ILE A 137 -9.31 -13.25 -7.12
C ILE A 137 -8.03 -12.82 -6.40
N THR A 138 -6.84 -13.13 -6.93
CA THR A 138 -5.56 -12.69 -6.35
C THR A 138 -5.44 -11.17 -6.38
N TYR A 139 -5.70 -10.56 -7.54
CA TYR A 139 -5.74 -9.10 -7.67
C TYR A 139 -6.78 -8.47 -6.74
N LEU A 140 -7.98 -9.05 -6.71
CA LEU A 140 -9.07 -8.55 -5.88
C LEU A 140 -8.75 -8.60 -4.39
N ASN A 141 -8.08 -9.65 -3.91
CA ASN A 141 -7.62 -9.75 -2.53
C ASN A 141 -6.61 -8.66 -2.20
N GLU A 142 -5.66 -8.37 -3.09
CA GLU A 142 -4.69 -7.29 -2.86
C GLU A 142 -5.35 -5.91 -2.85
N MET A 143 -6.27 -5.64 -3.77
CA MET A 143 -7.03 -4.39 -3.78
C MET A 143 -7.88 -4.24 -2.52
N LYS A 144 -8.53 -5.33 -2.07
CA LYS A 144 -9.28 -5.34 -0.81
C LYS A 144 -8.37 -5.01 0.37
N ASP A 145 -7.22 -5.68 0.44
CA ASP A 145 -6.26 -5.49 1.52
C ASP A 145 -5.68 -4.07 1.55
N LEU A 146 -5.49 -3.46 0.38
CA LEU A 146 -5.06 -2.08 0.22
C LEU A 146 -6.13 -1.08 0.64
N PHE A 147 -7.37 -1.27 0.20
CA PHE A 147 -8.47 -0.37 0.54
C PHE A 147 -8.86 -0.45 2.01
N ASP A 148 -8.74 -1.63 2.63
CA ASP A 148 -8.90 -1.80 4.07
C ASP A 148 -7.83 -1.03 4.84
N PHE A 149 -6.57 -1.09 4.40
CA PHE A 149 -5.49 -0.32 5.00
C PHE A 149 -5.77 1.19 5.00
N ILE A 150 -6.26 1.71 3.88
CA ILE A 150 -6.61 3.12 3.71
C ILE A 150 -7.78 3.52 4.63
N GLU A 151 -8.81 2.68 4.70
CA GLU A 151 -9.96 2.92 5.58
C GLU A 151 -9.57 2.97 7.06
N ASP A 152 -8.70 2.05 7.47
CA ASP A 152 -8.29 1.92 8.86
C ASP A 152 -7.25 2.98 9.27
N PHE A 153 -6.57 3.60 8.30
CA PHE A 153 -5.40 4.47 8.51
C PHE A 153 -5.65 5.56 9.54
N GLU A 154 -6.75 6.31 9.43
CA GLU A 154 -7.01 7.45 10.32
C GLU A 154 -7.31 7.03 11.76
N ILE A 155 -7.93 5.87 11.97
CA ILE A 155 -8.12 5.30 13.31
C ILE A 155 -6.78 4.88 13.89
N ILE A 156 -5.98 4.13 13.12
CA ILE A 156 -4.67 3.64 13.55
C ILE A 156 -3.74 4.81 13.87
N LYS A 157 -3.67 5.82 13.00
CA LYS A 157 -2.88 7.05 13.18
C LYS A 157 -3.24 7.76 14.49
N LYS A 158 -4.52 7.95 14.78
CA LYS A 158 -4.99 8.58 16.03
C LYS A 158 -4.55 7.80 17.26
N GLU A 159 -4.65 6.47 17.21
CA GLU A 159 -4.19 5.63 18.32
C GLU A 159 -2.67 5.69 18.51
N VAL A 160 -1.90 5.63 17.42
CA VAL A 160 -0.43 5.73 17.43
C VAL A 160 0.05 7.07 17.98
N ILE A 161 -0.63 8.18 17.65
CA ILE A 161 -0.31 9.51 18.21
C ILE A 161 -0.60 9.55 19.71
N LYS A 162 -1.66 8.89 20.17
CA LYS A 162 -2.08 8.89 21.57
C LYS A 162 -1.17 8.04 22.46
N ASP A 163 -0.81 6.85 22.01
CA ASP A 163 0.01 5.90 22.77
C ASP A 163 0.92 5.10 21.83
N THR A 164 1.99 5.75 21.40
CA THR A 164 2.87 5.20 20.38
C THR A 164 3.46 3.84 20.80
N TYR A 165 3.78 3.66 22.09
CA TYR A 165 4.42 2.45 22.59
C TYR A 165 3.49 1.24 22.51
N ASN A 166 2.29 1.33 23.08
CA ASN A 166 1.35 0.21 23.06
C ASN A 166 0.79 0.00 21.65
N SER A 167 0.61 1.06 20.87
CA SER A 167 0.20 0.96 19.47
C SER A 167 1.22 0.22 18.61
N CYS A 168 2.52 0.31 18.89
CA CYS A 168 3.52 -0.48 18.17
C CYS A 168 3.21 -1.98 18.27
N LEU A 169 3.05 -2.49 19.49
CA LEU A 169 2.74 -3.91 19.72
C LEU A 169 1.38 -4.30 19.14
N LYS A 170 0.39 -3.41 19.28
CA LYS A 170 -0.97 -3.64 18.78
C LYS A 170 -1.03 -3.76 17.25
N TYR A 171 -0.24 -2.96 16.53
CA TYR A 171 -0.33 -2.82 15.07
C TYR A 171 0.83 -3.44 14.30
N LEU A 172 1.86 -3.98 14.95
CA LEU A 172 3.03 -4.53 14.28
C LEU A 172 2.66 -5.56 13.20
N GLU A 173 1.87 -6.58 13.56
CA GLU A 173 1.42 -7.62 12.61
C GLU A 173 0.55 -7.03 11.50
N TYR A 174 -0.33 -6.09 11.84
CA TYR A 174 -1.17 -5.40 10.87
C TYR A 174 -0.30 -4.68 9.83
N LEU A 175 0.65 -3.87 10.29
CA LEU A 175 1.55 -3.11 9.41
C LEU A 175 2.44 -4.04 8.59
N ARG A 176 2.89 -5.16 9.17
CA ARG A 176 3.68 -6.16 8.43
C ARG A 176 2.90 -6.75 7.25
N GLU A 177 1.60 -6.98 7.40
CA GLU A 177 0.74 -7.48 6.32
C GLU A 177 0.35 -6.39 5.31
N ARG A 178 0.09 -5.16 5.76
CA ARG A 178 -0.52 -4.11 4.92
C ARG A 178 0.48 -3.18 4.23
N VAL A 179 1.56 -2.79 4.90
CA VAL A 179 2.52 -1.81 4.36
C VAL A 179 3.23 -2.31 3.09
N PRO A 180 3.61 -3.60 2.97
CA PRO A 180 4.16 -4.15 1.72
C PRO A 180 3.20 -4.15 0.53
N LEU A 181 1.90 -3.91 0.74
CA LEU A 181 0.92 -3.76 -0.34
C LEU A 181 0.80 -2.29 -0.79
N TYR A 182 0.93 -1.34 0.14
CA TYR A 182 0.76 0.07 -0.14
C TYR A 182 1.80 0.63 -1.14
N TYR A 183 3.10 0.45 -0.85
CA TYR A 183 4.18 1.06 -1.64
C TYR A 183 4.37 0.49 -3.05
N PRO A 184 4.07 -0.80 -3.33
CA PRO A 184 4.05 -1.27 -4.71
C PRO A 184 2.88 -0.73 -5.53
N TRP A 185 1.73 -0.44 -4.90
CA TRP A 185 0.53 -0.02 -5.61
C TRP A 185 0.39 1.50 -5.75
N ILE A 186 0.92 2.30 -4.81
CA ILE A 186 0.80 3.78 -4.80
C ILE A 186 1.18 4.41 -6.14
N THR A 187 2.26 3.96 -6.80
CA THR A 187 2.68 4.52 -8.08
C THR A 187 1.65 4.30 -9.17
N SER A 188 1.13 3.08 -9.33
CA SER A 188 0.08 2.78 -10.30
C SER A 188 -1.23 3.47 -9.95
N CYS A 189 -1.61 3.46 -8.67
CA CYS A 189 -2.80 4.16 -8.18
C CYS A 189 -2.73 5.68 -8.41
N ASN A 190 -1.55 6.28 -8.50
CA ASN A 190 -1.38 7.72 -8.73
C ASN A 190 -1.18 8.10 -10.21
N MET A 191 -0.43 7.30 -10.97
CA MET A 191 -0.03 7.65 -12.34
C MET A 191 -1.03 7.23 -13.41
N GLU A 192 -1.78 6.15 -13.21
CA GLU A 192 -2.67 5.63 -14.25
C GLU A 192 -4.05 6.32 -14.17
N GLU A 193 -4.40 7.04 -15.24
CA GLU A 193 -5.76 7.57 -15.40
C GLU A 193 -6.72 6.37 -15.55
N GLY A 194 -7.80 6.36 -14.77
CA GLY A 194 -8.74 5.24 -14.75
C GLY A 194 -8.33 4.03 -13.90
N ALA A 195 -7.21 4.09 -13.16
CA ALA A 195 -6.83 3.03 -12.22
C ALA A 195 -7.97 2.67 -11.25
N THR A 196 -8.12 1.39 -10.92
CA THR A 196 -9.16 0.86 -10.02
C THR A 196 -9.10 1.54 -8.65
N CYS A 197 -7.92 1.88 -8.15
CA CYS A 197 -7.77 2.63 -6.90
C CYS A 197 -8.53 3.96 -6.94
N LYS A 198 -8.38 4.74 -8.02
CA LYS A 198 -9.05 6.05 -8.18
C LYS A 198 -10.57 5.92 -8.36
N ARG A 199 -11.05 4.76 -8.83
CA ARG A 199 -12.48 4.49 -8.94
C ARG A 199 -13.15 4.36 -7.56
N TYR A 200 -12.43 3.82 -6.58
CA TYR A 200 -13.00 3.41 -5.30
C TYR A 200 -12.54 4.20 -4.08
N ILE A 201 -11.33 4.76 -4.14
CA ILE A 201 -10.75 5.61 -3.10
C ILE A 201 -10.55 7.00 -3.68
N LYS A 202 -11.15 8.00 -3.04
CA LYS A 202 -10.86 9.41 -3.30
C LYS A 202 -9.61 9.83 -2.52
N ASP A 203 -8.89 10.83 -3.03
CA ASP A 203 -7.77 11.50 -2.35
C ASP A 203 -6.73 10.53 -1.75
N TYR A 204 -6.35 9.53 -2.55
CA TYR A 204 -5.45 8.44 -2.17
C TYR A 204 -4.15 8.95 -1.51
N ASP A 205 -3.60 10.07 -1.99
CA ASP A 205 -2.37 10.69 -1.47
C ASP A 205 -2.46 11.11 0.02
N ASN A 206 -3.66 11.31 0.57
CA ASN A 206 -3.84 11.67 1.97
C ASN A 206 -3.52 10.51 2.93
N TYR A 207 -3.45 9.29 2.42
CA TYR A 207 -3.29 8.06 3.20
C TYR A 207 -1.85 7.53 3.19
N ASP A 208 -0.88 8.36 2.83
CA ASP A 208 0.52 8.01 2.97
C ASP A 208 0.87 7.70 4.43
N PRO A 209 1.24 6.44 4.75
CA PRO A 209 1.51 6.06 6.12
C PRO A 209 2.74 6.73 6.71
N GLU A 210 3.63 7.31 5.90
CA GLU A 210 4.72 8.16 6.39
C GLU A 210 4.20 9.43 7.06
N ASN A 211 3.00 9.91 6.71
CA ASN A 211 2.46 11.13 7.27
C ASN A 211 2.22 11.05 8.78
N VAL A 212 2.18 9.84 9.34
CA VAL A 212 2.14 9.62 10.79
C VAL A 212 3.37 10.23 11.47
N LEU A 213 4.55 10.15 10.84
CA LEU A 213 5.81 10.65 11.41
C LEU A 213 5.79 12.16 11.67
N TYR A 214 5.12 12.95 10.82
CA TYR A 214 4.98 14.39 11.02
C TYR A 214 4.12 14.77 12.22
N SER A 215 3.30 13.83 12.70
CA SER A 215 2.40 14.03 13.85
C SER A 215 3.01 13.54 15.17
N LEU A 216 4.18 12.90 15.13
CA LEU A 216 4.85 12.33 16.29
C LEU A 216 6.00 13.23 16.78
N ASN A 217 6.25 13.20 18.09
CA ASN A 217 7.38 13.94 18.68
C ASN A 217 8.70 13.28 18.29
N TYR A 218 9.59 14.03 17.64
CA TYR A 218 10.90 13.55 17.18
C TYR A 218 11.77 12.96 18.30
N PHE A 219 11.80 13.59 19.48
CA PHE A 219 12.58 13.08 20.62
C PHE A 219 12.00 11.77 21.14
N THR A 220 10.66 11.68 21.23
CA THR A 220 9.98 10.43 21.58
C THR A 220 10.33 9.33 20.59
N LEU A 221 10.25 9.60 19.28
CA LEU A 221 10.61 8.65 18.23
C LEU A 221 12.06 8.15 18.35
N LEU A 222 13.01 9.07 18.55
CA LEU A 222 14.43 8.75 18.70
C LEU A 222 14.66 7.84 19.92
N VAL A 223 14.10 8.20 21.07
CA VAL A 223 14.22 7.43 22.31
C VAL A 223 13.55 6.06 22.15
N THR A 224 12.36 6.00 21.55
CA THR A 224 11.65 4.74 21.37
C THR A 224 12.33 3.80 20.39
N TYR A 225 12.93 4.33 19.31
CA TYR A 225 13.70 3.54 18.36
C TYR A 225 14.94 2.90 19.01
N LEU A 226 15.63 3.63 19.88
CA LEU A 226 16.82 3.13 20.57
C LEU A 226 16.50 2.11 21.66
N LEU A 227 15.39 2.28 22.37
CA LEU A 227 15.05 1.47 23.55
C LEU A 227 14.17 0.27 23.24
N TYR A 228 13.38 0.28 22.16
CA TYR A 228 12.34 -0.72 21.93
C TYR A 228 12.47 -1.45 20.57
N PRO A 229 12.63 -2.79 20.58
CA PRO A 229 12.77 -3.59 19.36
C PRO A 229 11.61 -3.44 18.37
N CYS A 230 10.37 -3.30 18.86
CA CYS A 230 9.17 -3.18 18.03
C CYS A 230 9.27 -2.01 17.03
N TYR A 231 9.82 -0.86 17.44
CA TYR A 231 9.94 0.31 16.56
C TYR A 231 10.97 0.10 15.47
N LYS A 232 12.09 -0.55 15.81
CA LYS A 232 13.09 -0.93 14.81
C LYS A 232 12.47 -1.82 13.75
N GLU A 233 11.59 -2.73 14.16
CA GLU A 233 10.87 -3.60 13.24
C GLU A 233 9.86 -2.85 12.36
N ILE A 234 9.07 -1.93 12.92
CA ILE A 234 8.19 -1.06 12.12
C ILE A 234 9.00 -0.28 11.09
N VAL A 235 10.13 0.32 11.48
CA VAL A 235 11.01 1.04 10.54
C VAL A 235 11.49 0.11 9.42
N ASN A 236 11.92 -1.11 9.75
CA ASN A 236 12.35 -2.08 8.74
C ASN A 236 11.21 -2.44 7.78
N ILE A 237 9.99 -2.69 8.27
CA ILE A 237 8.82 -2.99 7.42
C ILE A 237 8.62 -1.89 6.37
N PHE A 238 8.71 -0.62 6.77
CA PHE A 238 8.53 0.51 5.87
C PHE A 238 9.69 0.66 4.87
N VAL A 239 10.93 0.48 5.34
CA VAL A 239 12.12 0.53 4.47
C VAL A 239 12.06 -0.58 3.42
N ASP A 240 11.81 -1.82 3.84
CA ASP A 240 11.75 -2.98 2.97
C ASP A 240 10.61 -2.84 1.95
N ALA A 241 9.44 -2.36 2.39
CA ALA A 241 8.29 -2.16 1.49
C ALA A 241 8.54 -1.13 0.39
N LYS A 242 9.34 -0.09 0.66
CA LYS A 242 9.74 0.92 -0.34
C LYS A 242 10.72 0.37 -1.39
N GLU A 243 11.47 -0.68 -1.05
CA GLU A 243 12.38 -1.34 -2.00
C GLU A 243 11.67 -2.33 -2.93
N LEU A 244 10.41 -2.67 -2.65
CA LEU A 244 9.64 -3.61 -3.47
C LEU A 244 9.37 -3.05 -4.88
N SER A 245 9.36 -3.97 -5.85
CA SER A 245 8.99 -3.65 -7.23
C SER A 245 7.56 -3.12 -7.32
N GLN A 246 7.37 -2.07 -8.11
CA GLN A 246 6.05 -1.49 -8.36
C GLN A 246 5.12 -2.51 -9.04
N ARG A 247 3.84 -2.48 -8.67
CA ARG A 247 2.77 -3.31 -9.23
C ARG A 247 1.93 -2.50 -10.20
N SER A 248 1.29 -3.18 -11.15
CA SER A 248 0.31 -2.58 -12.05
C SER A 248 -0.78 -3.59 -12.41
N GLU A 249 -1.97 -3.08 -12.73
CA GLU A 249 -3.12 -3.91 -13.14
C GLU A 249 -2.80 -4.73 -14.39
N LYS A 250 -1.89 -4.23 -15.24
CA LYS A 250 -1.43 -4.89 -16.47
C LYS A 250 -0.80 -6.26 -16.23
N VAL A 251 -0.20 -6.51 -15.05
CA VAL A 251 0.37 -7.81 -14.68
C VAL A 251 -0.72 -8.90 -14.60
N TYR A 252 -1.91 -8.53 -14.15
CA TYR A 252 -3.03 -9.46 -14.00
C TYR A 252 -3.86 -9.61 -15.28
N ASN A 253 -3.66 -8.72 -16.26
CA ASN A 253 -4.33 -8.74 -17.57
C ASN A 253 -3.65 -9.67 -18.60
N ASN A 254 -2.49 -10.24 -18.31
CA ASN A 254 -1.73 -11.01 -19.30
C ASN A 254 -1.17 -12.33 -18.74
N ASN A 255 -1.73 -13.45 -19.21
CA ASN A 255 -1.02 -14.74 -19.30
C ASN A 255 0.14 -14.72 -20.34
N ASN A 256 0.56 -13.55 -20.81
CA ASN A 256 1.72 -13.37 -21.69
C ASN A 256 2.17 -11.91 -21.62
N LEU A 257 3.06 -11.54 -20.70
CA LEU A 257 4.01 -10.48 -21.00
C LEU A 257 5.21 -10.56 -20.04
N LYS A 258 6.36 -10.98 -20.59
CA LYS A 258 7.68 -10.76 -20.00
C LYS A 258 7.85 -9.26 -19.83
N PHE A 259 7.78 -8.76 -18.60
CA PHE A 259 8.25 -7.40 -18.32
C PHE A 259 9.75 -7.43 -18.04
N GLU A 260 10.43 -6.57 -18.80
CA GLU A 260 11.84 -6.58 -19.11
C GLU A 260 12.72 -6.16 -17.94
N GLY A 261 13.92 -6.73 -17.86
CA GLY A 261 14.98 -6.41 -16.89
C GLY A 261 15.56 -4.98 -17.00
N SER A 262 14.89 -4.09 -17.71
CA SER A 262 15.28 -2.70 -17.96
C SER A 262 15.08 -1.82 -16.72
N ILE A 263 14.03 -2.04 -15.92
CA ILE A 263 13.77 -1.28 -14.67
C ILE A 263 14.73 -1.71 -13.55
N MET A 264 15.05 -3.01 -13.47
CA MET A 264 16.02 -3.54 -12.51
C MET A 264 17.42 -2.94 -12.71
N MET A 265 17.86 -2.70 -13.95
CA MET A 265 19.13 -2.03 -14.20
C MET A 265 19.14 -0.56 -13.74
N ILE A 266 18.03 0.16 -13.85
CA ILE A 266 17.94 1.55 -13.34
C ILE A 266 18.00 1.58 -11.81
N PHE A 267 17.36 0.62 -11.13
CA PHE A 267 17.46 0.47 -9.66
C PHE A 267 18.87 0.10 -9.19
N VAL A 268 19.57 -0.78 -9.90
CA VAL A 268 20.97 -1.13 -9.61
C VAL A 268 21.88 0.08 -9.82
N LEU A 269 21.68 0.87 -10.90
CA LEU A 269 22.46 2.09 -11.12
C LEU A 269 22.15 3.17 -10.07
N TYR A 270 20.90 3.30 -9.62
CA TYR A 270 20.51 4.20 -8.53
C TYR A 270 21.15 3.81 -7.18
N LYS A 271 21.16 2.51 -6.82
CA LYS A 271 21.67 2.03 -5.51
C LYS A 271 23.19 1.86 -5.47
N PHE A 272 23.84 1.56 -6.61
CA PHE A 272 25.26 1.14 -6.63
C PHE A 272 26.22 2.07 -7.40
N THR A 273 25.77 3.21 -7.93
CA THR A 273 26.69 4.20 -8.56
C THR A 273 26.69 5.57 -7.87
N PRO A 274 27.77 6.37 -7.99
CA PRO A 274 27.85 7.73 -7.44
C PRO A 274 26.75 8.68 -7.93
N PHE A 275 26.08 8.32 -9.04
CA PHE A 275 25.00 9.07 -9.66
C PHE A 275 23.74 9.15 -8.76
N GLY A 276 23.40 8.09 -8.03
CA GLY A 276 22.23 8.08 -7.13
C GLY A 276 22.39 9.06 -5.96
N LYS A 277 23.56 9.07 -5.32
CA LYS A 277 23.92 10.07 -4.29
C LYS A 277 23.92 11.49 -4.85
N PHE A 278 24.43 11.69 -6.08
CA PHE A 278 24.44 13.00 -6.73
C PHE A 278 23.02 13.56 -6.98
N ILE A 279 22.07 12.72 -7.39
CA ILE A 279 20.68 13.13 -7.61
C ILE A 279 19.99 13.49 -6.29
N LEU A 280 20.17 12.70 -5.23
CA LEU A 280 19.64 12.99 -3.89
C LEU A 280 20.20 14.29 -3.32
N LEU A 281 21.51 14.54 -3.48
CA LEU A 281 22.16 15.79 -3.08
C LEU A 281 21.66 16.99 -3.90
N THR A 282 21.43 16.81 -5.19
CA THR A 282 20.91 17.86 -6.08
C THR A 282 19.49 18.24 -5.67
N ARG A 283 18.64 17.25 -5.36
CA ARG A 283 17.29 17.45 -4.81
C ARG A 283 17.35 18.19 -3.47
N ALA A 284 18.19 17.77 -2.53
CA ALA A 284 18.34 18.41 -1.22
C ALA A 284 18.82 19.87 -1.35
N ARG A 285 19.76 20.16 -2.26
CA ARG A 285 20.26 21.51 -2.53
C ARG A 285 19.24 22.41 -3.22
N ILE A 286 18.42 21.88 -4.13
CA ILE A 286 17.31 22.62 -4.74
C ILE A 286 16.25 22.93 -3.68
N LYS A 287 15.90 21.96 -2.84
CA LYS A 287 14.93 22.13 -1.76
C LYS A 287 15.39 23.17 -0.73
N ARG A 288 16.68 23.22 -0.40
CA ARG A 288 17.31 24.27 0.44
C ARG A 288 17.15 25.68 -0.14
N LYS A 289 17.12 25.82 -1.48
CA LYS A 289 16.96 27.11 -2.16
C LYS A 289 15.50 27.57 -2.28
N ILE A 290 14.55 26.63 -2.30
CA ILE A 290 13.13 26.90 -2.57
C ILE A 290 12.29 26.92 -1.28
N GLN A 291 12.67 26.14 -0.26
CA GLN A 291 11.95 26.02 1.01
C GLN A 291 12.91 26.07 2.21
N SER A 292 12.52 26.75 3.29
CA SER A 292 13.37 26.98 4.46
C SER A 292 13.47 25.80 5.45
N LYS A 293 12.62 24.77 5.31
CA LYS A 293 12.63 23.57 6.17
C LYS A 293 13.15 22.35 5.42
N LEU A 294 14.40 21.99 5.71
CA LEU A 294 15.01 20.74 5.28
C LEU A 294 14.67 19.62 6.28
N ASN A 295 14.49 18.39 5.79
CA ASN A 295 14.38 17.22 6.67
C ASN A 295 15.78 16.79 7.15
N TYR A 296 15.85 16.07 8.27
CA TYR A 296 17.09 15.58 8.86
C TYR A 296 17.94 14.75 7.89
N GLU A 297 17.32 13.91 7.06
CA GLU A 297 18.03 13.15 6.03
C GLU A 297 18.68 14.06 4.98
N ASP A 298 17.99 15.11 4.54
CA ASP A 298 18.53 16.12 3.61
C ASP A 298 19.72 16.87 4.25
N ILE A 299 19.62 17.21 5.53
CA ILE A 299 20.68 17.90 6.30
C ILE A 299 21.90 16.99 6.46
N LYS A 300 21.67 15.73 6.86
CA LYS A 300 22.73 14.74 7.04
C LYS A 300 23.46 14.47 5.73
N LEU A 301 22.72 14.29 4.63
CA LEU A 301 23.28 14.11 3.29
C LEU A 301 24.15 15.30 2.86
N ILE A 302 23.68 16.53 3.08
CA ILE A 302 24.43 17.75 2.74
C ILE A 302 25.72 17.84 3.57
N ASN A 303 25.65 17.64 4.88
CA ASN A 303 26.81 17.78 5.78
C ASN A 303 27.87 16.70 5.51
N GLU A 304 27.46 15.44 5.37
CA GLU A 304 28.36 14.32 5.09
C GLU A 304 29.09 14.50 3.75
N TYR A 305 28.45 15.14 2.77
CA TYR A 305 29.06 15.45 1.47
C TYR A 305 29.96 16.69 1.50
N ASP A 306 29.59 17.73 2.24
CA ASP A 306 30.39 18.94 2.39
C ASP A 306 31.69 18.63 3.19
N ASP A 307 31.62 17.76 4.21
CA ASP A 307 32.78 17.23 4.94
C ASP A 307 33.74 16.44 4.03
N LEU A 308 33.19 15.61 3.13
CA LEU A 308 33.97 14.87 2.14
C LEU A 308 34.67 15.81 1.13
N ILE A 309 33.99 16.87 0.69
CA ILE A 309 34.61 17.89 -0.18
C ILE A 309 35.70 18.65 0.55
N GLU A 310 35.47 19.03 1.80
CA GLU A 310 36.44 19.76 2.60
C GLU A 310 37.69 18.91 2.87
N ASN A 311 37.52 17.63 3.20
CA ASN A 311 38.64 16.69 3.35
C ASN A 311 39.40 16.50 2.04
N LYS A 312 38.71 16.33 0.91
CA LYS A 312 39.36 16.21 -0.41
C LYS A 312 40.08 17.49 -0.83
N ARG A 313 39.57 18.65 -0.40
CA ARG A 313 40.19 19.97 -0.63
C ARG A 313 41.41 20.17 0.29
N LYS A 314 41.35 19.72 1.55
CA LYS A 314 42.48 19.68 2.49
C LYS A 314 43.59 18.75 1.98
N GLU A 315 43.26 17.54 1.55
CA GLU A 315 44.22 16.59 0.95
C GLU A 315 44.93 17.20 -0.27
N LYS A 316 44.18 17.86 -1.16
CA LYS A 316 44.76 18.56 -2.31
C LYS A 316 45.62 19.77 -1.89
N MET A 317 45.26 20.46 -0.81
CA MET A 317 46.05 21.56 -0.26
C MET A 317 47.35 21.05 0.38
N TYR A 318 47.30 19.95 1.13
CA TYR A 318 48.47 19.28 1.69
C TYR A 318 49.38 18.73 0.60
N SER A 319 48.84 18.17 -0.49
CA SER A 319 49.66 17.69 -1.61
C SER A 319 50.38 18.83 -2.33
N ILE A 320 49.74 20.00 -2.45
CA ILE A 320 50.35 21.21 -3.04
C ILE A 320 51.40 21.81 -2.10
N LEU A 321 51.12 21.85 -0.79
CA LEU A 321 52.07 22.34 0.21
C LEU A 321 53.33 21.46 0.27
N TYR A 322 53.14 20.15 0.23
CA TYR A 322 54.21 19.15 0.26
C TYR A 322 55.08 19.23 -1.01
N SER A 323 54.49 19.41 -2.19
CA SER A 323 55.28 19.65 -3.42
C SER A 323 56.06 20.97 -3.36
N SER A 324 55.46 22.05 -2.83
CA SER A 324 56.16 23.34 -2.71
C SER A 324 57.26 23.37 -1.64
N LEU A 325 57.18 22.51 -0.61
CA LEU A 325 58.23 22.35 0.40
C LEU A 325 59.36 21.44 -0.09
N SER A 326 59.06 20.48 -0.96
CA SER A 326 60.05 19.63 -1.62
C SER A 326 60.89 20.37 -2.66
N ASP A 327 60.32 21.41 -3.31
CA ASP A 327 61.03 22.26 -4.27
C ASP A 327 61.90 23.35 -3.61
N GLY A 328 61.90 23.45 -2.28
CA GLY A 328 62.65 24.45 -1.51
C GLY A 328 63.83 23.90 -0.69
N LEU A 329 64.22 22.65 -0.89
CA LEU A 329 65.33 21.98 -0.18
C LEU A 329 66.45 21.47 -1.12
N ASP A 330 66.50 21.96 -2.36
CA ASP A 330 67.65 21.81 -3.26
C ASP A 330 68.11 23.21 -3.67
N ASP A 331 68.94 23.83 -2.81
CA ASP A 331 69.95 24.84 -3.19
C ASP A 331 70.46 25.56 -1.93
N SER A 332 71.44 24.97 -1.24
CA SER A 332 72.61 25.71 -0.75
C SER A 332 73.62 24.78 -0.06
N ASP A 333 74.85 24.86 -0.55
CA ASP A 333 76.12 24.54 0.10
C ASP A 333 76.73 23.16 -0.14
N GLU A 334 77.19 22.94 -1.37
CA GLU A 334 78.41 22.16 -1.61
C GLU A 334 79.29 22.86 -2.66
N ASP A 335 80.01 23.91 -2.25
CA ASP A 335 81.16 24.39 -3.02
C ASP A 335 82.19 25.08 -2.10
N TYR A 336 83.14 24.29 -1.58
CA TYR A 336 84.49 24.76 -1.23
C TYR A 336 85.42 23.54 -1.07
N LEU A 337 86.18 23.22 -2.13
CA LEU A 337 87.65 23.21 -2.15
C LEU A 337 88.20 22.33 -3.28
N LEU A 338 88.51 22.98 -4.40
CA LEU A 338 89.61 22.62 -5.28
C LEU A 338 90.89 23.26 -4.70
N HIS A 339 91.80 22.44 -4.15
CA HIS A 339 93.25 22.52 -4.39
C HIS A 339 94.00 21.35 -3.77
#